data_AF-A0A538GIV6-F1
#
_entry.id   AF-A0A538GIV6-F1
#
_cell.length_a   1.000
_cell.length_b   1.000
_cell.length_c   1.000
_cell.angle_alpha   90.00
_cell.angle_beta   90.00
_cell.angle_gamma   90.00
#
_symmetry.space_group_name_H-M   'P 1'
#
loop_
_entity.id
_entity.type
_entity.pdbx_description
1 polymer ?
#
loop_
_entity_poly.entity_id
_entity_poly.type
_entity_poly.pdbx_seq_one_letter_code
_entity_poly.pdbx_strand_id
1 'polypeptide(L)' 'MPELRSGTVTFVFKSWTALDRSVTDRAFFVPFLNPKAIDFVSKRLENYQHHPEFGMLIDQVWLR' A
#
# COMPACT_ATOMS: atom_id res chain seq x y z
N MET A 1 12.51 -0.91 19.49
CA MET A 1 11.58 -1.87 18.86
C MET A 1 10.94 -2.70 19.98
N PRO A 2 9.73 -2.38 20.47
CA PRO A 2 9.06 -3.21 21.45
C PRO A 2 8.35 -4.38 20.74
N GLU A 3 8.63 -5.60 21.19
CA GLU A 3 8.00 -6.83 20.72
C GLU A 3 6.49 -6.79 21.01
N LEU A 4 5.68 -6.71 19.95
CA LEU A 4 4.24 -6.90 20.04
C LEU A 4 3.99 -8.35 20.46
N ARG A 5 3.42 -8.53 21.66
CA ARG A 5 3.04 -9.84 22.20
C ARG A 5 2.17 -10.57 21.17
N SER A 6 2.66 -11.69 20.66
CA SER A 6 2.10 -12.52 19.59
C SER A 6 0.57 -12.72 19.60
N GLY A 7 -0.05 -12.72 20.79
CA GLY A 7 -1.51 -12.83 20.95
C GLY A 7 -2.33 -11.60 20.51
N THR A 8 -1.80 -10.38 20.61
CA THR A 8 -2.55 -9.15 20.23
C THR A 8 -2.62 -8.98 18.71
N VAL A 9 -1.52 -9.27 18.02
CA VAL A 9 -1.42 -9.20 16.56
C VAL A 9 -2.41 -10.16 15.90
N THR A 10 -2.50 -11.40 16.41
CA THR A 10 -3.43 -12.41 15.90
C THR A 10 -4.91 -12.02 16.10
N PHE A 11 -5.25 -11.34 17.20
CA PHE A 11 -6.61 -10.88 17.47
C PHE A 11 -7.06 -9.75 16.52
N VAL A 12 -6.19 -8.78 16.24
CA VAL A 12 -6.47 -7.68 15.30
C VAL A 12 -6.73 -8.20 13.89
N PHE A 13 -5.89 -9.13 13.42
CA PHE A 13 -6.08 -9.75 12.10
C PHE A 13 -7.41 -10.52 12.01
N LYS A 14 -7.82 -11.21 13.07
CA LYS A 14 -9.09 -11.96 13.09
C LYS A 14 -10.30 -11.03 12.97
N SER A 15 -10.34 -9.95 13.72
CA SER A 15 -11.43 -8.97 13.68
C SER A 15 -11.51 -8.25 12.33
N TRP A 16 -10.36 -7.87 11.76
CA TRP A 16 -10.29 -7.25 10.44
C TRP A 16 -10.80 -8.19 9.33
N THR A 17 -10.37 -9.45 9.36
CA THR A 17 -10.79 -10.47 8.39
C THR A 17 -12.31 -10.71 8.42
N ALA A 18 -12.91 -10.70 9.61
CA ALA A 18 -14.36 -10.90 9.75
C ALA A 18 -15.15 -9.72 9.15
N LEU A 19 -14.68 -8.49 9.38
CA LEU A 19 -15.29 -7.29 8.80
C LEU A 19 -15.16 -7.30 7.27
N ASP A 20 -13.96 -7.54 6.75
CA ASP A 20 -13.66 -7.60 5.32
C ASP A 20 -14.59 -8.58 4.57
N ARG A 21 -14.76 -9.81 5.10
CA ARG A 21 -15.72 -10.78 4.56
C ARG A 21 -17.15 -10.25 4.56
N SER A 22 -17.61 -9.69 5.68
CA SER A 22 -18.99 -9.18 5.78
C SER A 22 -19.28 -8.07 4.77
N VAL A 23 -18.29 -7.25 4.41
CA VAL A 23 -18.43 -6.16 3.42
C VAL A 23 -18.40 -6.73 2.00
N THR A 24 -17.50 -7.67 1.75
CA THR A 24 -17.36 -8.37 0.46
C THR A 24 -18.61 -9.17 0.10
N ASP A 25 -19.18 -9.92 1.04
CA ASP A 25 -20.39 -10.73 0.83
C ASP A 25 -21.62 -9.88 0.47
N ARG A 26 -21.63 -8.62 0.89
CA ARG A 26 -22.69 -7.63 0.56
C ARG A 26 -22.41 -6.87 -0.73
N ALA A 27 -21.28 -7.14 -1.39
CA ALA A 27 -20.84 -6.50 -2.63
C ALA A 27 -20.88 -4.96 -2.56
N PHE A 28 -20.55 -4.38 -1.40
CA PHE A 28 -20.52 -2.91 -1.22
C PHE A 28 -19.61 -2.21 -2.22
N PHE A 29 -18.53 -2.87 -2.61
CA PHE A 29 -17.60 -2.43 -3.64
C PHE A 29 -17.13 -3.65 -4.43
N VAL A 30 -17.18 -3.57 -5.76
CA VAL A 30 -16.69 -4.62 -6.66
C VAL A 30 -15.53 -4.03 -7.46
N PRO A 31 -14.27 -4.23 -7.04
CA PRO A 31 -13.12 -3.65 -7.72
C PRO A 31 -13.03 -4.24 -9.14
N PHE A 32 -13.13 -3.36 -10.14
CA PHE A 32 -13.01 -3.76 -11.53
C PHE A 32 -11.55 -3.87 -11.98
N LEU A 33 -10.67 -3.08 -11.37
CA LEU A 33 -9.27 -2.94 -11.77
C LEU A 33 -8.39 -2.96 -10.54
N ASN A 34 -7.16 -3.45 -10.71
CA ASN A 34 -6.06 -3.15 -9.82
C ASN A 34 -5.16 -2.12 -10.52
N PRO A 35 -5.29 -0.82 -10.22
CA PRO A 35 -4.54 0.22 -10.90
C PRO A 35 -3.04 -0.02 -10.79
N LYS A 36 -2.32 0.16 -11.90
CA LYS A 36 -0.87 0.19 -11.91
C LYS A 36 -0.41 1.61 -12.17
N ALA A 37 0.51 2.09 -11.35
CA ALA A 37 1.23 3.31 -11.62
C ALA A 37 2.43 3.00 -12.52
N ILE A 38 2.55 3.73 -13.63
CA ILE A 38 3.67 3.65 -14.56
C ILE A 38 4.20 5.06 -14.71
N ASP A 39 5.45 5.26 -14.32
CA ASP A 39 6.09 6.57 -14.31
C ASP A 39 7.18 6.64 -15.38
N PHE A 40 7.15 7.69 -16.20
CA PHE A 40 8.18 7.97 -17.18
C PHE A 40 9.19 8.95 -16.60
N VAL A 41 10.44 8.53 -16.50
CA VAL A 41 11.52 9.33 -15.92
C VAL A 41 12.64 9.58 -16.92
N SER A 42 13.34 10.70 -16.75
CA SER A 42 14.53 10.98 -17.53
C SER A 42 15.66 10.03 -17.17
N LYS A 43 16.54 9.70 -18.12
CA LYS A 43 17.81 8.99 -17.84
C LYS A 43 18.73 9.74 -16.87
N ARG A 44 18.48 11.04 -16.66
CA ARG A 44 19.24 11.91 -15.75
C ARG A 44 18.70 11.92 -14.33
N LEU A 45 17.48 11.42 -14.11
CA LEU A 45 16.86 11.39 -12.79
C LEU A 45 17.45 10.23 -12.00
N GLU A 46 18.02 10.55 -10.85
CA GLU A 46 18.65 9.61 -9.93
C GLU A 46 17.82 9.48 -8.65
N ASN A 47 17.92 8.31 -8.00
CA ASN A 47 17.20 7.94 -6.79
C ASN A 47 15.67 8.03 -6.89
N TYR A 48 15.12 7.68 -8.05
CA TYR A 48 13.68 7.56 -8.23
C TYR A 48 13.10 6.46 -7.33
N GLN A 49 12.14 6.82 -6.48
CA GLN A 49 11.37 5.90 -5.65
C GLN A 49 9.88 6.15 -5.81
N HIS A 50 9.12 5.07 -5.96
CA HIS A 50 7.67 5.09 -6.06
C HIS A 50 7.03 4.59 -4.76
N HIS A 51 6.16 5.41 -4.16
CA HIS A 51 5.31 5.03 -3.04
C HIS A 51 3.87 4.75 -3.53
N PRO A 52 3.24 3.63 -3.15
CA PRO A 52 1.91 3.24 -3.67
C PRO A 52 0.82 4.31 -3.53
N GLU A 53 0.85 5.09 -2.44
CA GLU A 53 -0.14 6.15 -2.17
C GLU A 53 0.30 7.55 -2.62
N PHE A 54 1.61 7.80 -2.70
CA PHE A 54 2.15 9.16 -2.87
C PHE A 54 2.86 9.37 -4.21
N GLY A 55 3.05 8.30 -4.99
CA GLY A 55 3.81 8.35 -6.23
C GLY A 55 5.29 8.62 -5.98
N MET A 56 5.88 9.51 -6.78
CA MET A 56 7.30 9.88 -6.67
C MET A 56 7.61 10.59 -5.34
N LEU A 57 8.66 10.12 -4.65
CA LEU A 57 9.20 10.79 -3.46
C LEU A 57 10.12 11.96 -3.87
N ILE A 58 9.52 13.14 -4.08
CA ILE A 58 10.17 14.32 -4.66
C ILE A 58 11.38 14.81 -3.84
N ASP A 59 11.31 14.70 -2.52
CA ASP A 59 12.37 15.10 -1.59
C ASP A 59 13.62 14.21 -1.67
N GLN A 60 13.52 13.05 -2.33
CA GLN A 60 14.58 12.06 -2.41
C GLN A 60 15.25 11.99 -3.78
N VAL A 61 14.73 12.66 -4.81
CA VAL A 61 15.31 12.60 -6.17
C VAL A 61 16.35 13.71 -6.42
N TRP A 62 17.29 13.45 -7.32
CA TRP A 62 18.21 14.46 -7.83
C TRP A 62 18.60 14.19 -9.28
N LEU A 63 19.36 15.11 -9.90
CA LEU A 63 19.89 14.93 -11.25
C LEU A 63 21.38 14.60 -11.19
N ARG A 64 21.84 13.78 -12.15
CA ARG A 64 23.25 13.64 -12.48
C ARG A 64 23.77 14.84 -13.29
#